data_AF-A0A7Y2FQ55-F1
#
_entry.id   AF-A0A7Y2FQ55-F1
#
_cell.length_a   1.000
_cell.length_b   1.000
_cell.length_c   1.000
_cell.angle_alpha   90.00
_cell.angle_beta   90.00
_cell.angle_gamma   90.00
#
_symmetry.space_group_name_H-M   'P 1'
#
loop_
_entity.id
_entity.type
_entity.pdbx_description
1 polymer ?
#
loop_
_entity_poly.entity_id
_entity_poly.type
_entity_poly.pdbx_seq_one_letter_code
_entity_poly.pdbx_strand_id
1 'polypeptide(L)'
;VPGTLAEDGEALDAVVLGPRLPLGTAATCTKRARVDFIDGGSFDPKWVCADAPLSRFQRLQVAGFFRCYAIAKSLINRIRGKQGPTRYRGWI
;
A
#
# COMPACT_ATOMS: atom_id res chain seq x y z
N VAL A 1 -1.96 -10.04 -3.57
CA VAL A 1 -3.27 -10.48 -4.14
C VAL A 1 -3.04 -11.79 -4.89
N PRO A 2 -3.77 -12.88 -4.58
CA PRO A 2 -3.54 -14.17 -5.20
C PRO A 2 -3.55 -14.12 -6.74
N GLY A 3 -2.60 -14.80 -7.39
CA GLY A 3 -2.51 -14.89 -8.86
C GLY A 3 -2.03 -13.62 -9.57
N THR A 4 -1.51 -12.63 -8.85
CA THR A 4 -0.91 -11.41 -9.44
C THR A 4 0.61 -11.44 -9.29
N LEU A 5 1.30 -10.73 -10.18
CA LEU A 5 2.75 -10.57 -10.15
C LEU A 5 3.10 -9.09 -10.35
N ALA A 6 3.82 -8.52 -9.39
CA ALA A 6 4.33 -7.16 -9.39
C ALA A 6 5.77 -7.11 -9.95
N GLU A 7 6.32 -5.91 -10.12
CA GLU A 7 7.67 -5.71 -10.68
C GLU A 7 8.78 -6.32 -9.81
N ASP A 8 8.56 -6.42 -8.51
CA ASP A 8 9.48 -7.03 -7.55
C ASP A 8 9.37 -8.57 -7.51
N GLY A 9 8.50 -9.16 -8.32
CA GLY A 9 8.26 -10.61 -8.35
C GLY A 9 7.34 -11.11 -7.25
N GLU A 10 6.80 -10.23 -6.40
CA GLU A 10 5.81 -10.57 -5.39
C GLU A 10 4.38 -10.34 -5.90
N ALA A 11 3.40 -10.76 -5.11
CA ALA A 11 2.01 -10.49 -5.43
C ALA A 11 1.66 -9.03 -5.12
N LEU A 12 0.77 -8.41 -5.91
CA LEU A 12 0.35 -7.01 -5.68
C LEU A 12 -0.20 -6.81 -4.26
N ASP A 13 0.22 -5.73 -3.62
CA ASP A 13 -0.24 -5.36 -2.29
C ASP A 13 -1.65 -4.74 -2.28
N ALA A 14 -2.38 -4.96 -1.19
CA ALA A 14 -3.70 -4.40 -0.97
C ALA A 14 -3.93 -4.03 0.50
N VAL A 15 -4.59 -2.89 0.72
CA VAL A 15 -5.14 -2.46 2.00
C VAL A 15 -6.66 -2.59 1.93
N VAL A 16 -7.23 -3.37 2.85
CA VAL A 16 -8.69 -3.53 2.97
C VAL A 16 -9.18 -2.63 4.11
N LEU A 17 -10.09 -1.70 3.80
CA LEU A 17 -10.72 -0.84 4.80
C LEU A 17 -12.02 -1.47 5.30
N GLY A 18 -12.18 -1.51 6.62
CA GLY A 18 -13.33 -2.12 7.27
C GLY A 18 -12.95 -2.70 8.63
N PRO A 19 -13.78 -3.60 9.17
CA PRO A 19 -13.44 -4.39 10.34
C PRO A 19 -12.11 -5.15 10.15
N ARG A 20 -11.36 -5.32 11.23
CA ARG A 20 -10.11 -6.08 11.18
C ARG A 20 -10.41 -7.54 10.85
N LEU A 21 -9.78 -8.05 9.81
CA LEU A 21 -9.85 -9.46 9.46
C LEU A 21 -8.78 -10.26 10.22
N PRO A 22 -9.06 -11.52 10.63
CA PRO A 22 -8.04 -12.43 11.12
C PRO A 22 -6.91 -12.66 10.11
N LEU A 23 -5.72 -12.99 10.61
CA LEU A 23 -4.59 -13.35 9.74
C LEU A 23 -4.91 -14.64 8.97
N GLY A 24 -4.60 -14.67 7.67
CA GLY A 24 -4.86 -15.81 6.80
C GLY A 24 -6.27 -15.84 6.21
N THR A 25 -7.15 -14.90 6.57
CA THR A 25 -8.47 -14.76 5.95
C THR A 25 -8.34 -14.40 4.46
N ALA A 26 -9.01 -15.17 3.61
CA ALA A 26 -9.27 -14.79 2.23
C ALA A 26 -10.59 -14.01 2.15
N ALA A 27 -10.58 -12.87 1.46
CA ALA A 27 -11.75 -12.02 1.30
C ALA A 27 -11.85 -11.49 -0.13
N THR A 28 -13.09 -11.41 -0.63
CA THR A 28 -13.40 -10.71 -1.88
C THR A 28 -13.78 -9.28 -1.53
N CYS A 29 -13.08 -8.31 -2.09
CA CYS A 29 -13.30 -6.89 -1.80
C CYS A 29 -13.34 -6.08 -3.09
N THR A 30 -14.10 -4.98 -3.08
CA THR A 30 -14.14 -4.06 -4.23
C THR A 30 -12.88 -3.19 -4.25
N LYS A 31 -12.12 -3.21 -5.35
CA LYS A 31 -11.03 -2.27 -5.60
C LYS A 31 -11.60 -0.88 -5.83
N ARG A 32 -11.25 0.10 -4.99
CA ARG A 32 -11.80 1.46 -5.07
C ARG A 32 -10.83 2.49 -5.64
N ALA A 33 -9.55 2.35 -5.32
CA ALA A 33 -8.50 3.27 -5.74
C ALA A 33 -7.13 2.60 -5.58
N ARG A 34 -6.07 3.29 -6.00
CA ARG A 34 -4.69 2.86 -5.78
C ARG A 34 -3.87 4.03 -5.24
N VAL A 35 -2.90 3.72 -4.41
CA VAL A 35 -1.86 4.68 -4.03
C VAL A 35 -0.58 4.37 -4.81
N ASP A 36 0.07 5.40 -5.30
CA ASP A 36 1.40 5.31 -5.87
C ASP A 36 2.44 5.40 -4.74
N PHE A 37 3.35 4.44 -4.72
CA PHE A 37 4.41 4.32 -3.72
C PHE A 37 5.66 3.77 -4.39
N ILE A 38 6.82 4.28 -3.98
CA ILE A 38 8.13 3.75 -4.37
C ILE A 38 8.76 3.16 -3.11
N ASP A 39 9.25 1.93 -3.18
CA ASP A 39 10.01 1.27 -2.11
C ASP A 39 11.44 0.97 -2.58
N GLY A 40 12.42 1.66 -1.98
CA GLY A 40 13.83 1.45 -2.32
C GLY A 40 14.17 1.62 -3.80
N GLY A 41 13.45 2.50 -4.52
CA GLY A 41 13.60 2.75 -5.96
C GLY A 41 12.70 1.91 -6.86
N SER A 42 11.99 0.91 -6.33
CA SER A 42 11.06 0.07 -7.10
C SER A 42 9.63 0.57 -7.00
N PHE A 43 8.87 0.45 -8.09
CA PHE A 43 7.45 0.83 -8.10
C PHE A 43 6.63 -0.21 -7.35
N ASP A 44 5.93 0.23 -6.29
CA ASP A 44 5.21 -0.64 -5.36
C ASP A 44 3.81 -0.08 -5.06
N PRO A 45 2.93 0.02 -6.07
CA PRO A 45 1.62 0.62 -5.90
C PRO A 45 0.71 -0.31 -5.08
N LYS A 46 -0.10 0.27 -4.20
CA LYS A 46 -0.97 -0.52 -3.31
C LYS A 46 -2.43 -0.28 -3.61
N TRP A 47 -3.18 -1.37 -3.82
CA TRP A 47 -4.63 -1.28 -3.96
C TRP A 47 -5.28 -0.86 -2.66
N VAL A 48 -6.31 -0.02 -2.75
CA VAL A 48 -7.18 0.33 -1.63
C VAL A 48 -8.56 -0.25 -1.91
N CYS A 49 -8.95 -1.20 -1.09
CA CYS A 49 -10.19 -1.96 -1.21
C CYS A 49 -11.16 -1.57 -0.09
N ALA A 50 -12.44 -1.44 -0.43
CA ALA A 50 -13.50 -1.16 0.54
C ALA A 50 -14.87 -1.53 -0.06
N ASP A 51 -15.78 -2.02 0.77
CA ASP A 51 -17.13 -2.40 0.32
C ASP A 51 -17.94 -1.18 -0.12
N ALA A 52 -17.81 -0.05 0.58
CA ALA A 52 -18.41 1.23 0.22
C ALA A 52 -17.41 2.15 -0.52
N PRO A 53 -17.89 3.18 -1.25
CA PRO A 53 -17.03 4.24 -1.78
C PRO A 53 -16.20 4.92 -0.67
N LEU A 54 -14.96 5.30 -0.99
CA LEU A 54 -14.06 5.93 -0.03
C LEU A 54 -14.53 7.35 0.31
N SER A 55 -14.74 7.62 1.60
CA SER A 55 -14.99 8.97 2.08
C SER A 55 -13.73 9.84 1.97
N ARG A 56 -13.90 11.17 1.97
CA ARG A 56 -12.77 12.10 1.99
C ARG A 56 -11.86 11.87 3.19
N PHE A 57 -12.45 11.58 4.35
CA PHE A 57 -11.69 11.30 5.56
C PHE A 57 -10.88 10.01 5.46
N GLN A 58 -11.44 8.93 4.90
CA GLN A 58 -10.70 7.69 4.66
C GLN A 58 -9.52 7.90 3.70
N ARG A 59 -9.71 8.70 2.63
CA ARG A 59 -8.61 9.09 1.74
C ARG A 59 -7.51 9.88 2.47
N LEU A 60 -7.88 10.76 3.39
CA LEU A 60 -6.90 11.48 4.20
C LEU A 60 -6.15 10.53 5.17
N GLN A 61 -6.86 9.62 5.83
CA GLN A 61 -6.26 8.63 6.72
C GLN A 61 -5.28 7.71 5.99
N VAL A 62 -5.67 7.18 4.83
CA VAL A 62 -4.80 6.31 4.02
C VAL A 62 -3.58 7.08 3.52
N ALA A 63 -3.75 8.31 3.04
CA ALA A 63 -2.62 9.15 2.63
C ALA A 63 -1.68 9.47 3.81
N GLY A 64 -2.24 9.78 4.98
CA GLY A 64 -1.46 10.01 6.21
C GLY A 64 -0.67 8.78 6.63
N PHE A 65 -1.30 7.60 6.63
CA PHE A 65 -0.64 6.34 6.87
C PHE A 65 0.55 6.12 5.92
N PHE A 66 0.34 6.27 4.60
CA PHE A 66 1.43 6.03 3.63
C PHE A 66 2.56 7.05 3.71
N ARG A 67 2.28 8.30 4.11
CA ARG A 67 3.33 9.29 4.39
C ARG A 67 4.18 8.87 5.58
N CYS A 68 3.56 8.48 6.70
CA CYS A 68 4.29 8.00 7.88
C CYS A 68 5.03 6.69 7.59
N TYR A 69 4.38 5.77 6.88
CA TYR A 69 4.95 4.50 6.45
C TYR A 69 6.19 4.71 5.59
N ALA A 70 6.17 5.66 4.64
CA ALA A 70 7.33 5.99 3.83
C ALA A 70 8.54 6.39 4.67
N ILE A 71 8.34 7.16 5.75
CA ILE A 71 9.42 7.58 6.64
C ILE A 71 10.01 6.37 7.37
N ALA A 72 9.16 5.57 8.02
CA ALA A 72 9.59 4.38 8.74
C ALA A 72 10.31 3.38 7.82
N LYS A 73 9.76 3.15 6.62
CA LYS A 73 10.32 2.25 5.63
C LYS A 73 11.64 2.78 5.05
N SER A 74 11.77 4.09 4.85
CA SER A 74 13.03 4.73 4.43
C SER A 74 14.15 4.47 5.44
N LEU A 75 13.86 4.57 6.74
CA LEU A 75 14.83 4.29 7.80
C LEU A 75 15.26 2.81 7.78
N ILE A 76 14.30 1.89 7.67
CA ILE A 76 14.58 0.45 7.57
C ILE A 76 15.43 0.15 6.33
N ASN A 77 15.08 0.72 5.17
CA ASN A 77 15.81 0.52 3.92
C ASN A 77 17.24 1.04 3.99
N ARG A 78 17.46 2.17 4.68
CA ARG A 78 18.80 2.69 4.94
C ARG A 78 19.62 1.73 5.80
N ILE A 79 19.04 1.17 6.87
CA ILE A 79 19.71 0.15 7.70
C ILE A 79 20.03 -1.10 6.87
N ARG A 80 19.18 -1.46 5.90
CA ARG A 80 19.36 -2.57 4.97
C ARG A 80 20.31 -2.26 3.79
N GLY A 81 20.92 -1.08 3.75
CA GLY A 81 21.85 -0.68 2.69
C GLY A 81 21.21 -0.38 1.33
N LYS A 82 19.87 -0.28 1.25
CA LYS A 82 19.19 0.12 0.01
C LYS A 82 19.40 1.62 -0.25
N GLN A 83 19.71 1.97 -1.50
CA GLN A 83 20.03 3.35 -1.91
C GLN A 83 18.88 4.04 -2.65
N GLY A 84 17.89 3.29 -3.15
CA GLY A 84 16.78 3.88 -3.90
C GLY A 84 15.78 4.64 -3.03
N PRO A 85 15.03 5.60 -3.60
CA PRO A 85 14.08 6.41 -2.86
C PRO A 85 12.93 5.57 -2.30
N THR A 86 12.44 5.93 -1.13
CA THR A 86 11.21 5.35 -0.55
C THR A 86 10.23 6.47 -0.26
N ARG A 87 9.08 6.53 -0.95
CA ARG A 87 8.15 7.66 -0.85
C ARG A 87 6.73 7.32 -1.29
N TYR A 88 5.77 7.90 -0.58
CA TYR A 88 4.40 8.04 -1.06
C TYR A 88 4.33 9.11 -2.15
N ARG A 89 3.68 8.79 -3.28
CA ARG A 89 3.57 9.68 -4.45
C ARG A 89 2.18 10.26 -4.66
N GLY A 90 1.14 9.67 -4.05
CA GLY A 90 -0.22 10.18 -4.16
C GLY A 90 -1.25 9.10 -4.44
N TRP A 91 -2.46 9.57 -4.72
CA TRP A 91 -3.55 8.77 -5.25
C TRP A 91 -3.47 8.71 -6.77
N ILE A 92 -3.84 7.56 -7.35
CA ILE A 92 -4.01 7.33 -8.78
C ILE A 92 -5.31 6.57 -9.08
#